data_AF-G5IF53-F1
#
_entry.id   AF-G5IF53-F1
#
_cell.length_a   1.000
_cell.length_b   1.000
_cell.length_c   1.000
_cell.angle_alpha   90.00
_cell.angle_beta   90.00
_cell.angle_gamma   90.00
#
_symmetry.space_group_name_H-M   'P 1'
#
loop_
_entity.id
_entity.type
_entity.pdbx_description
1 polymer ?
#
loop_
_entity_poly.entity_id
_entity_poly.type
_entity_poly.pdbx_seq_one_letter_code
_entity_poly.pdbx_strand_id
1 'polypeptide(L)'
;MDTILELFKLDFSALIIGMFYLLSAIIAMTTIVGKFSELIGKPVRWLKKKQEDHDLLIQTAKNLDALQQKHEEDVHQSIRHDDMIREDLKKLTDMFIDKEINDLRWEIIKFSTTIAEGKPCNKDSYKHCIRTYEKYEKLLADNDMENGEVELSMELIQESYKEKLKNGF
;
A
#
# COMPACT_ATOMS: atom_id res chain seq x y z
N MET A 1 -6.34 71.70 -44.07
CA MET A 1 -4.89 71.74 -43.81
C MET A 1 -4.53 72.67 -42.64
N ASP A 2 -5.41 73.59 -42.23
CA ASP A 2 -5.15 74.50 -41.10
C ASP A 2 -5.31 73.87 -39.70
N THR A 3 -6.27 72.97 -39.50
CA THR A 3 -6.52 72.30 -38.20
C THR A 3 -5.40 71.34 -37.78
N ILE A 4 -4.63 70.80 -38.72
CA ILE A 4 -3.49 69.91 -38.44
C ILE A 4 -2.25 70.74 -38.03
N LEU A 5 -2.13 71.98 -38.52
CA LEU A 5 -1.06 72.91 -38.19
C LEU A 5 -1.21 73.51 -36.78
N GLU A 6 -2.44 73.68 -36.28
CA GLU A 6 -2.69 74.04 -34.88
C GLU A 6 -2.31 72.94 -33.88
N LEU A 7 -2.48 71.67 -34.27
CA LEU A 7 -2.07 70.52 -33.46
C LEU A 7 -0.55 70.44 -33.24
N PHE A 8 0.25 70.97 -34.18
CA PHE A 8 1.71 71.04 -34.07
C PHE A 8 2.24 72.27 -33.31
N LYS A 9 1.37 73.22 -32.93
CA LYS A 9 1.71 74.34 -32.03
C LYS A 9 1.57 73.96 -30.55
N LEU A 10 1.05 72.77 -30.25
CA LEU A 10 0.95 72.29 -28.89
C LEU A 10 2.34 71.87 -28.39
N ASP A 11 2.73 72.33 -27.19
CA ASP A 11 3.97 71.92 -26.55
C ASP A 11 3.86 70.46 -26.10
N PHE A 12 4.40 69.55 -26.92
CA PHE A 12 4.41 68.12 -26.65
C PHE A 12 5.10 67.76 -25.33
N SER A 13 6.08 68.55 -24.88
CA SER A 13 6.73 68.35 -23.59
C SER A 13 5.76 68.61 -22.44
N ALA A 14 4.98 69.69 -22.54
CA ALA A 14 3.95 70.02 -21.56
C ALA A 14 2.82 68.96 -21.50
N LEU A 15 2.44 68.38 -22.64
CA LEU A 15 1.46 67.29 -22.68
C LEU A 15 1.95 66.03 -21.96
N ILE A 16 3.19 65.62 -22.21
CA ILE A 16 3.78 64.42 -21.59
C ILE A 16 3.87 64.62 -20.08
N ILE A 17 4.37 65.78 -19.64
CA ILE A 17 4.45 66.13 -18.21
C ILE A 17 3.06 66.14 -17.57
N GLY A 18 2.05 66.72 -18.24
CA GLY A 18 0.65 66.70 -17.80
C GLY A 18 0.07 65.30 -17.66
N MET A 19 0.40 64.39 -18.59
CA MET A 19 0.00 62.98 -18.52
C MET A 19 0.62 62.27 -17.31
N PHE A 20 1.89 62.51 -17.02
CA PHE A 20 2.54 61.98 -15.82
C PHE A 20 1.93 62.51 -14.53
N TYR A 21 1.57 63.80 -14.47
CA TYR A 21 0.87 64.37 -13.33
C TYR A 21 -0.51 63.72 -13.13
N LEU A 22 -1.26 63.47 -14.20
CA LEU A 22 -2.55 62.78 -14.12
C LEU A 22 -2.40 61.34 -13.61
N LEU A 23 -1.42 60.58 -14.13
CA LEU A 23 -1.14 59.22 -13.66
C LEU A 23 -0.72 59.20 -12.18
N SER A 24 0.17 60.11 -11.78
CA SER A 24 0.61 60.24 -10.39
C SER A 24 -0.54 60.63 -9.46
N ALA A 25 -1.45 61.51 -9.90
CA ALA A 25 -2.62 61.91 -9.13
C ALA A 25 -3.60 60.75 -8.91
N ILE A 26 -3.83 59.92 -9.94
CA ILE A 26 -4.67 58.72 -9.83
C ILE A 26 -4.07 57.73 -8.83
N ILE A 27 -2.75 57.46 -8.90
CA ILE A 27 -2.06 56.56 -7.96
C ILE A 27 -2.15 57.10 -6.53
N ALA A 28 -1.88 58.40 -6.33
CA ALA A 28 -1.98 59.03 -5.02
C ALA A 28 -3.41 58.94 -4.46
N MET A 29 -4.44 59.18 -5.29
CA MET A 29 -5.84 59.08 -4.89
C MET A 29 -6.21 57.66 -4.44
N THR A 30 -5.80 56.63 -5.17
CA THR A 30 -6.07 55.24 -4.77
C THR A 30 -5.39 54.87 -3.44
N THR A 31 -4.20 55.42 -3.18
CA THR A 31 -3.45 55.19 -1.93
C THR A 31 -4.07 55.90 -0.74
N ILE A 32 -4.52 57.15 -0.93
CA ILE A 32 -5.21 57.93 0.10
C ILE A 32 -6.53 57.26 0.47
N VAL A 33 -7.33 56.82 -0.51
CA VAL A 33 -8.59 56.10 -0.26
C VAL A 33 -8.35 54.78 0.48
N GLY A 34 -7.28 54.06 0.14
CA GLY A 34 -6.85 52.87 0.88
C GLY A 34 -6.56 53.15 2.36
N LYS A 35 -5.72 54.14 2.66
CA LYS A 35 -5.37 54.52 4.04
C LYS A 35 -6.53 55.13 4.83
N PHE A 36 -7.36 55.94 4.18
CA PHE A 36 -8.55 56.54 4.80
C PHE A 36 -9.59 55.49 5.20
N SER A 37 -9.69 54.43 4.40
CA SER A 37 -10.55 53.30 4.68
C SER A 37 -10.10 52.45 5.88
N GLU A 38 -8.79 52.34 6.10
CA GLU A 38 -8.24 51.75 7.34
C GLU A 38 -8.59 52.60 8.58
N LEU A 39 -8.53 53.93 8.47
CA LEU A 39 -8.84 54.86 9.56
C LEU A 39 -10.33 54.86 9.96
N ILE A 40 -11.24 54.64 9.01
CA ILE A 40 -12.69 54.58 9.23
C ILE A 40 -13.16 53.19 9.70
N GLY A 41 -12.27 52.20 9.72
CA GLY A 41 -12.57 50.84 10.19
C GLY A 41 -13.46 50.02 9.24
N LYS A 42 -13.69 50.50 8.01
CA LYS A 42 -14.36 49.75 6.93
C LYS A 42 -13.39 49.62 5.75
N PRO A 43 -12.53 48.59 5.73
CA PRO A 43 -11.52 48.41 4.68
C PRO A 43 -12.19 48.27 3.30
N VAL A 44 -11.60 48.87 2.26
CA VAL A 44 -12.17 48.87 0.93
C VAL A 44 -12.22 47.46 0.39
N ARG A 45 -13.29 47.11 -0.34
CA ARG A 45 -13.59 45.73 -0.79
C ARG A 45 -12.41 45.04 -1.49
N TRP A 46 -11.59 45.76 -2.26
CA TRP A 46 -10.43 45.17 -2.95
C TRP A 46 -9.29 44.77 -2.01
N LEU A 47 -9.05 45.55 -0.95
CA LEU A 47 -7.95 45.31 -0.02
C LEU A 47 -8.29 44.14 0.91
N LYS A 48 -9.55 44.12 1.39
CA LYS A 48 -10.10 43.01 2.18
C LYS A 48 -10.02 41.69 1.40
N LYS A 49 -10.44 41.69 0.12
CA LYS A 49 -10.35 40.51 -0.75
C LYS A 49 -8.90 40.01 -0.91
N LYS A 50 -7.94 40.92 -1.11
CA LYS A 50 -6.51 40.54 -1.22
C LYS A 50 -5.96 39.92 0.07
N GLN A 51 -6.37 40.41 1.24
CA GLN A 51 -5.97 39.84 2.54
C GLN A 51 -6.63 38.47 2.76
N GLU A 52 -7.92 38.34 2.51
CA GLU A 52 -8.65 37.06 2.59
C GLU A 52 -8.04 36.02 1.65
N ASP A 53 -7.73 36.38 0.41
CA ASP A 53 -7.07 35.48 -0.55
C ASP A 53 -5.69 35.04 -0.03
N HIS A 54 -4.91 35.95 0.57
CA HIS A 54 -3.60 35.61 1.14
C HIS A 54 -3.71 34.69 2.36
N ASP A 55 -4.66 34.96 3.25
CA ASP A 55 -4.92 34.12 4.43
C ASP A 55 -5.41 32.74 4.03
N LEU A 56 -6.28 32.65 3.01
CA LEU A 56 -6.72 31.38 2.43
C LEU A 56 -5.55 30.61 1.82
N LEU A 57 -4.63 31.28 1.12
CA LEU A 57 -3.44 30.63 0.57
C LEU A 57 -2.53 30.10 1.66
N ILE A 58 -2.31 30.87 2.74
CA ILE A 58 -1.52 30.42 3.90
C ILE A 58 -2.20 29.20 4.56
N GLN A 59 -3.52 29.25 4.77
CA GLN A 59 -4.26 28.12 5.34
C GLN A 59 -4.19 26.90 4.43
N THR A 60 -4.34 27.08 3.12
CA THR A 60 -4.24 25.99 2.15
C THR A 60 -2.84 25.39 2.16
N ALA A 61 -1.79 26.21 2.17
CA ALA A 61 -0.41 25.74 2.26
C ALA A 61 -0.14 24.95 3.56
N LYS A 62 -0.64 25.45 4.71
CA LYS A 62 -0.53 24.74 6.00
C LYS A 62 -1.30 23.41 6.00
N ASN A 63 -2.50 23.39 5.44
CA ASN A 63 -3.30 22.17 5.35
C ASN A 63 -2.65 21.15 4.40
N LEU A 64 -2.03 21.61 3.31
CA LEU A 64 -1.26 20.75 2.41
C LEU A 64 -0.02 20.17 3.10
N ASP A 65 0.72 20.97 3.86
CA ASP A 65 1.86 20.52 4.65
C ASP A 65 1.45 19.46 5.71
N ALA A 66 0.37 19.72 6.45
CA ALA A 66 -0.18 18.76 7.40
C ALA A 66 -0.69 17.47 6.73
N LEU A 67 -1.31 17.58 5.55
CA LEU A 67 -1.75 16.42 4.77
C LEU A 67 -0.56 15.61 4.24
N GLN A 68 0.51 16.27 3.80
CA GLN A 68 1.73 15.61 3.35
C GLN A 68 2.40 14.86 4.51
N GLN A 69 2.54 15.49 5.68
CA GLN A 69 3.08 14.83 6.88
C GLN A 69 2.25 13.61 7.27
N LYS A 70 0.92 13.75 7.30
CA LYS A 70 0.03 12.61 7.58
C LYS A 70 0.17 11.51 6.53
N HIS A 71 0.30 11.86 5.25
CA HIS A 71 0.50 10.88 4.21
C HIS A 71 1.81 10.11 4.37
N GLU A 72 2.90 10.80 4.73
CA GLU A 72 4.18 10.15 5.03
C GLU A 72 4.07 9.19 6.23
N GLU A 73 3.36 9.60 7.29
CA GLU A 73 3.05 8.73 8.44
C GLU A 73 2.20 7.51 8.06
N ASP A 74 1.12 7.72 7.30
CA ASP A 74 0.21 6.66 6.85
C ASP A 74 0.96 5.65 5.96
N VAL A 75 1.84 6.13 5.06
CA VAL A 75 2.70 5.27 4.23
C VAL A 75 3.66 4.47 5.10
N HIS A 76 4.32 5.11 6.08
CA HIS A 76 5.22 4.41 6.99
C HIS A 76 4.49 3.35 7.84
N GLN A 77 3.28 3.64 8.31
CA GLN A 77 2.45 2.66 9.03
C GLN A 77 2.03 1.51 8.12
N SER A 78 1.63 1.81 6.89
CA SER A 78 1.26 0.78 5.90
C SER A 78 2.42 -0.17 5.63
N ILE A 79 3.64 0.35 5.42
CA ILE A 79 4.83 -0.48 5.21
C ILE A 79 5.07 -1.41 6.41
N ARG A 80 4.96 -0.88 7.64
CA ARG A 80 5.12 -1.71 8.85
C ARG A 80 4.06 -2.79 8.96
N HIS A 81 2.80 -2.47 8.67
CA HIS A 81 1.72 -3.46 8.68
C HIS A 81 1.92 -4.53 7.60
N ASP A 82 2.35 -4.16 6.40
CA ASP A 82 2.60 -5.11 5.32
C ASP A 82 3.73 -6.09 5.68
N ASP A 83 4.79 -5.59 6.33
CA ASP A 83 5.89 -6.45 6.80
C ASP A 83 5.42 -7.40 7.93
N MET A 84 4.63 -6.90 8.89
CA MET A 84 4.03 -7.75 9.93
C MET A 84 3.09 -8.81 9.36
N ILE A 85 2.22 -8.44 8.42
CA ILE A 85 1.31 -9.37 7.74
C ILE A 85 2.11 -10.44 6.99
N ARG A 86 3.20 -10.07 6.32
CA ARG A 86 4.08 -11.02 5.63
C ARG A 86 4.70 -12.02 6.60
N GLU A 87 5.17 -11.56 7.75
CA GLU A 87 5.75 -12.42 8.80
C GLU A 87 4.69 -13.39 9.37
N ASP A 88 3.50 -12.88 9.71
CA ASP A 88 2.41 -13.68 10.23
C ASP A 88 1.93 -14.72 9.20
N LEU A 89 1.83 -14.35 7.92
CA LEU A 89 1.50 -15.30 6.84
C LEU A 89 2.55 -16.39 6.67
N LYS A 90 3.84 -16.03 6.79
CA LYS A 90 4.92 -17.02 6.74
C LYS A 90 4.78 -18.01 7.90
N LYS A 91 4.60 -17.51 9.12
CA LYS A 91 4.40 -18.35 10.31
C LYS A 91 3.19 -19.27 10.18
N LEU A 92 2.07 -18.76 9.65
CA LEU A 92 0.88 -19.56 9.41
C LEU A 92 1.13 -20.68 8.38
N THR A 93 1.91 -20.36 7.34
CA THR A 93 2.31 -21.33 6.30
C THR A 93 3.17 -22.43 6.89
N ASP A 94 4.18 -22.08 7.70
CA ASP A 94 5.06 -23.03 8.38
C ASP A 94 4.25 -23.95 9.31
N MET A 95 3.34 -23.39 10.12
CA MET A 95 2.44 -24.17 10.98
C MET A 95 1.52 -25.12 10.20
N PHE A 96 1.07 -24.71 9.02
CA PHE A 96 0.23 -25.55 8.16
C PHE A 96 1.01 -26.72 7.57
N ILE A 97 2.24 -26.47 7.11
CA ILE A 97 3.16 -27.50 6.59
C ILE A 97 3.45 -28.53 7.69
N ASP A 98 3.82 -28.08 8.88
CA ASP A 98 4.06 -28.95 10.04
C ASP A 98 2.84 -29.81 10.39
N LYS A 99 1.65 -29.20 10.36
CA LYS A 99 0.40 -29.93 10.62
C LYS A 99 0.15 -30.99 9.55
N GLU A 100 0.27 -30.66 8.27
CA GLU A 100 0.04 -31.59 7.16
C GLU A 100 1.03 -32.76 7.22
N ILE A 101 2.31 -32.49 7.51
CA ILE A 101 3.34 -33.51 7.73
C ILE A 101 2.91 -34.46 8.86
N ASN A 102 2.48 -33.92 10.00
CA ASN A 102 2.06 -34.73 11.15
C ASN A 102 0.81 -35.57 10.84
N ASP A 103 -0.16 -35.02 10.12
CA ASP A 103 -1.37 -35.75 9.72
C ASP A 103 -1.04 -36.92 8.78
N LEU A 104 -0.17 -36.69 7.79
CA LEU A 104 0.30 -37.75 6.88
C LEU A 104 1.09 -38.83 7.63
N ARG A 105 2.00 -38.44 8.54
CA ARG A 105 2.74 -39.37 9.40
C ARG A 105 1.79 -40.26 10.19
N TRP A 106 0.81 -39.65 10.85
CA TRP A 106 -0.15 -40.36 11.67
C TRP A 106 -0.95 -41.36 10.84
N GLU A 107 -1.34 -41.01 9.62
CA GLU A 107 -2.05 -41.91 8.71
C GLU A 107 -1.22 -43.13 8.34
N ILE A 108 0.07 -42.94 8.00
CA ILE A 108 1.00 -44.03 7.65
C ILE A 108 1.22 -44.94 8.85
N ILE A 109 1.53 -44.37 10.02
CA ILE A 109 1.75 -45.12 11.26
C ILE A 109 0.50 -45.92 11.60
N LYS A 110 -0.68 -45.31 11.56
CA LYS A 110 -1.95 -45.99 11.87
C LYS A 110 -2.22 -47.15 10.92
N PHE A 111 -1.92 -47.00 9.63
CA PHE A 111 -2.08 -48.10 8.69
C PHE A 111 -1.09 -49.23 8.96
N SER A 112 0.17 -48.91 9.29
CA SER A 112 1.17 -49.91 9.69
C SER A 112 0.74 -50.68 10.95
N THR A 113 0.18 -50.00 11.95
CA THR A 113 -0.39 -50.64 13.15
C THR A 113 -1.56 -51.56 12.80
N THR A 114 -2.43 -51.14 11.89
CA THR A 114 -3.57 -51.95 11.41
C THR A 114 -3.09 -53.26 10.78
N ILE A 115 -2.01 -53.21 9.99
CA ILE A 115 -1.37 -54.40 9.41
C ILE A 115 -0.75 -55.27 10.50
N ALA A 116 -0.01 -54.67 11.44
CA ALA A 116 0.65 -55.40 12.53
C ALA A 116 -0.35 -56.11 13.46
N GLU A 117 -1.55 -55.54 13.63
CA GLU A 117 -2.68 -56.15 14.35
C GLU A 117 -3.38 -57.28 13.55
N GLY A 118 -2.97 -57.53 12.31
CA GLY A 118 -3.54 -58.57 11.46
C GLY A 118 -4.94 -58.24 10.92
N LYS A 119 -5.34 -56.97 10.91
CA LYS A 119 -6.66 -56.56 10.40
C LYS A 119 -6.73 -56.70 8.88
N PRO A 120 -7.88 -57.10 8.33
CA PRO A 120 -8.05 -57.26 6.89
C PRO A 120 -7.91 -55.90 6.19
N CYS A 121 -6.97 -55.82 5.25
CA CYS A 121 -6.69 -54.62 4.45
C CYS A 121 -6.87 -54.94 2.97
N ASN A 122 -7.62 -54.11 2.25
CA ASN A 122 -7.83 -54.28 0.82
C ASN A 122 -6.72 -53.59 0.00
N LYS A 123 -6.62 -53.94 -1.30
CA LYS A 123 -5.60 -53.41 -2.21
C LYS A 123 -5.61 -51.88 -2.33
N ASP A 124 -6.77 -51.25 -2.22
CA ASP A 124 -6.91 -49.80 -2.36
C ASP A 124 -6.42 -49.06 -1.11
N SER A 125 -6.61 -49.62 0.09
CA SER A 125 -6.04 -49.09 1.33
C SER A 125 -4.51 -49.06 1.28
N TYR A 126 -3.87 -50.11 0.73
CA TYR A 126 -2.42 -50.11 0.52
C TYR A 126 -1.98 -49.03 -0.47
N LYS A 127 -2.65 -48.94 -1.63
CA LYS A 127 -2.32 -47.92 -2.64
C LYS A 127 -2.50 -46.51 -2.09
N HIS A 128 -3.55 -46.30 -1.29
CA HIS A 128 -3.80 -45.02 -0.62
C HIS A 128 -2.63 -44.67 0.29
N CYS A 129 -2.24 -45.58 1.19
CA CYS A 129 -1.13 -45.32 2.12
C CYS A 129 0.22 -45.10 1.40
N ILE A 130 0.50 -45.84 0.32
CA ILE A 130 1.70 -45.62 -0.52
C ILE A 130 1.69 -44.21 -1.13
N ARG A 131 0.55 -43.75 -1.64
CA ARG A 131 0.41 -42.38 -2.17
C ARG A 131 0.51 -41.32 -1.08
N THR A 132 -0.03 -41.59 0.11
CA THR A 132 0.14 -40.73 1.30
C THR A 132 1.63 -40.57 1.62
N TYR A 133 2.40 -41.67 1.60
CA TYR A 133 3.85 -41.64 1.80
C TYR A 133 4.59 -40.86 0.71
N GLU A 134 4.27 -41.06 -0.58
CA GLU A 134 4.85 -40.27 -1.67
C GLU A 134 4.58 -38.76 -1.51
N LYS A 135 3.36 -38.39 -1.08
CA LYS A 135 3.01 -37.00 -0.79
C LYS A 135 3.80 -36.46 0.41
N TYR A 136 3.97 -37.26 1.44
CA TYR A 136 4.76 -36.91 2.63
C TYR A 136 6.23 -36.66 2.28
N GLU A 137 6.88 -37.57 1.55
CA GLU A 137 8.27 -37.41 1.12
C GLU A 137 8.45 -36.17 0.23
N LYS A 138 7.51 -35.94 -0.69
CA LYS A 138 7.52 -34.73 -1.51
C LYS A 138 7.40 -33.46 -0.66
N LEU A 139 6.49 -33.44 0.32
CA LEU A 139 6.27 -32.29 1.18
C LEU A 139 7.51 -32.00 2.05
N LEU A 140 8.21 -33.03 2.52
CA LEU A 140 9.49 -32.88 3.21
C LEU A 140 10.57 -32.31 2.29
N ALA A 141 10.73 -32.87 1.09
CA ALA A 141 11.73 -32.43 0.12
C ALA A 141 11.49 -30.99 -0.34
N ASP A 142 10.24 -30.61 -0.61
CA ASP A 142 9.86 -29.25 -1.02
C ASP A 142 10.13 -28.20 0.08
N ASN A 143 10.32 -28.62 1.34
CA ASN A 143 10.55 -27.74 2.49
C ASN A 143 11.90 -27.98 3.20
N ASP A 144 12.83 -28.70 2.56
CA ASP A 144 14.16 -29.03 3.12
C ASP A 144 14.12 -29.69 4.52
N MET A 145 13.12 -30.56 4.73
CA MET A 145 12.92 -31.29 5.99
C MET A 145 13.36 -32.75 5.85
N GLU A 146 13.93 -33.32 6.92
CA GLU A 146 14.34 -34.73 6.94
C GLU A 146 13.21 -35.65 7.41
N ASN A 147 13.15 -36.86 6.84
CA ASN A 147 12.26 -37.91 7.30
C ASN A 147 12.86 -38.62 8.52
N GLY A 148 12.12 -38.65 9.64
CA GLY A 148 12.61 -39.29 10.87
C GLY A 148 11.73 -40.38 11.48
N GLU A 149 10.50 -40.60 10.99
CA GLU A 149 9.49 -41.32 11.80
C GLU A 149 8.71 -42.42 11.07
N VAL A 150 8.67 -42.45 9.73
CA VAL A 150 7.74 -43.35 9.00
C VAL A 150 8.43 -44.42 8.14
N GLU A 151 9.77 -44.43 8.07
CA GLU A 151 10.51 -45.38 7.22
C GLU A 151 10.21 -46.84 7.56
N LEU A 152 10.29 -47.20 8.85
CA LEU A 152 9.98 -48.55 9.33
C LEU A 152 8.51 -48.93 9.11
N SER A 153 7.59 -47.98 9.32
CA SER A 153 6.16 -48.19 9.05
C SER A 153 5.94 -48.47 7.57
N MET A 154 6.60 -47.72 6.68
CA MET A 154 6.49 -47.91 5.24
C MET A 154 7.12 -49.22 4.78
N GLU A 155 8.25 -49.63 5.35
CA GLU A 155 8.87 -50.93 5.09
C GLU A 155 7.89 -52.07 5.39
N LEU A 156 7.30 -52.08 6.59
CA LEU A 156 6.29 -53.06 6.99
C LEU A 156 5.08 -53.09 6.05
N ILE A 157 4.58 -51.90 5.66
CA ILE A 157 3.46 -51.78 4.72
C ILE A 157 3.82 -52.38 3.36
N GLN A 158 5.03 -52.09 2.83
CA GLN A 158 5.47 -52.61 1.54
C GLN A 158 5.66 -54.12 1.55
N GLU A 159 6.22 -54.67 2.62
CA GLU A 159 6.39 -56.13 2.78
C GLU A 159 5.04 -56.84 2.77
N SER A 160 4.10 -56.37 3.60
CA SER A 160 2.76 -56.94 3.66
C SER A 160 2.02 -56.81 2.33
N TYR A 161 2.18 -55.68 1.63
CA TYR A 161 1.61 -55.49 0.29
C TYR A 161 2.15 -56.49 -0.72
N LYS A 162 3.47 -56.71 -0.74
CA LYS A 162 4.12 -57.68 -1.64
C LYS A 162 3.66 -59.11 -1.35
N GLU A 163 3.45 -59.46 -0.08
CA GLU A 163 2.93 -60.76 0.31
C GLU A 163 1.48 -60.96 -0.18
N LYS A 164 0.61 -59.98 0.06
CA LYS A 164 -0.79 -60.01 -0.41
C LYS A 164 -0.91 -60.03 -1.94
N LEU A 165 0.03 -59.44 -2.67
CA LEU A 165 0.07 -59.56 -4.13
C LEU A 165 0.42 -60.97 -4.62
N LYS A 166 1.22 -61.73 -3.86
CA LYS A 166 1.59 -63.12 -4.19
C LYS A 166 0.52 -64.11 -3.76
N ASN A 167 -0.04 -63.92 -2.56
CA ASN A 167 -0.93 -64.87 -1.90
C ASN A 167 -2.42 -64.53 -2.06
N GLY A 168 -2.75 -63.38 -2.65
CA GLY A 168 -4.11 -62.86 -2.76
C GLY A 168 -4.47 -61.90 -1.61
N PHE A 169 -5.36 -60.95 -1.89
CA PHE A 169 -5.89 -60.00 -0.91
C PHE A 169 -6.90 -60.66 0.01
#